data_AF-W2CSZ6-F1
#
_entry.id   AF-W2CSZ6-F1
#
_cell.length_a   1.000
_cell.length_b   1.000
_cell.length_c   1.000
_cell.angle_alpha   90.00
_cell.angle_beta   90.00
_cell.angle_gamma   90.00
#
_symmetry.space_group_name_H-M   'P 1'
#
loop_
_entity.id
_entity.type
_entity.pdbx_description
1 polymer ?
#
loop_
_entity_poly.entity_id
_entity_poly.type
_entity_poly.pdbx_seq_one_letter_code
_entity_poly.pdbx_strand_id
1 'polypeptide(L)'
;LSQHYAFRYNTVWGRVEYHGREDSRFVKVGRYEINKLRRELDNEAGITTSPDNLYSIIESSFSPRVNPIQAYFKALPAAALDDSNTHAIRELADCVVVRNPEKWLLYLTKWLVAVVANAMDDR
;
A
#
# COMPACT_ATOMS: atom_id res chain seq x y z
N LEU A 1 -2.57 19.88 7.03
CA LEU A 1 -1.97 18.53 6.85
C LEU A 1 -2.68 17.70 5.79
N SER A 2 -3.93 17.27 5.99
CA SER A 2 -4.66 16.40 5.02
C SER A 2 -4.90 17.05 3.65
N GLN A 3 -4.72 18.37 3.54
CA GLN A 3 -4.74 19.08 2.27
C GLN A 3 -3.51 18.79 1.41
N HIS A 4 -2.34 18.52 2.00
CA HIS A 4 -1.06 18.36 1.29
C HIS A 4 -0.52 16.92 1.32
N TYR A 5 -0.93 16.15 2.32
CA TYR A 5 -0.41 14.81 2.59
C TYR A 5 -1.54 13.80 2.79
N ALA A 6 -1.32 12.59 2.31
CA ALA A 6 -2.14 11.44 2.64
C ALA A 6 -1.43 10.63 3.72
N PHE A 7 -2.10 10.39 4.84
CA PHE A 7 -1.60 9.57 5.94
C PHE A 7 -2.37 8.27 6.02
N ARG A 8 -1.71 7.20 6.49
CA ARG A 8 -2.35 5.94 6.85
C ARG A 8 -1.60 5.26 7.99
N TYR A 9 -2.32 4.56 8.84
CA TYR A 9 -1.72 3.58 9.73
C TYR A 9 -1.67 2.23 9.00
N ASN A 10 -0.48 1.78 8.66
CA ASN A 10 -0.25 0.49 8.00
C ASN A 10 -0.44 -0.63 9.03
N THR A 11 -1.50 -1.42 8.85
CA THR A 11 -1.84 -2.51 9.80
C THR A 11 -0.93 -3.71 9.70
N VAL A 12 -0.25 -3.91 8.56
CA VAL A 12 0.71 -5.02 8.37
C VAL A 12 2.03 -4.74 9.08
N TRP A 13 2.52 -3.50 9.04
CA TRP A 13 3.77 -3.11 9.70
C TRP A 13 3.59 -2.42 11.05
N GLY A 14 2.35 -2.13 11.46
CA GLY A 14 2.04 -1.50 12.75
C GLY A 14 2.60 -0.09 12.91
N ARG A 15 2.56 0.74 11.86
CA ARG A 15 3.16 2.09 11.88
C ARG A 15 2.43 3.08 10.99
N VAL A 16 2.59 4.38 11.27
CA VAL A 16 2.09 5.43 10.40
C VAL A 16 3.04 5.67 9.22
N GLU A 17 2.44 5.85 8.05
CA GLU A 17 3.12 6.20 6.81
C GLU A 17 2.39 7.35 6.13
N TYR A 18 3.11 8.10 5.31
CA TYR A 18 2.53 9.20 4.56
C TYR A 18 3.20 9.37 3.20
N HIS A 19 2.56 10.11 2.31
CA HIS A 19 3.16 10.65 1.09
C HIS A 19 2.58 12.03 0.78
N GLY A 20 3.30 12.82 -0.02
CA GLY A 20 2.76 14.07 -0.58
C GLY A 20 1.74 13.79 -1.68
N ARG A 21 0.88 14.75 -2.02
CA ARG A 21 -0.17 14.55 -3.05
C ARG A 21 0.34 14.04 -4.41
N GLU A 22 1.50 14.53 -4.84
CA GLU A 22 2.11 14.16 -6.13
C GLU A 22 2.93 12.86 -6.05
N ASP A 23 3.14 12.33 -4.84
CA ASP A 23 3.84 11.08 -4.63
C ASP A 23 2.82 9.94 -4.50
N SER A 24 3.20 8.74 -4.93
CA SER A 24 2.40 7.52 -4.80
C SER A 24 2.94 6.59 -3.72
N ARG A 25 4.18 6.81 -3.27
CA ARG A 25 4.88 5.93 -2.36
C ARG A 25 4.75 6.40 -0.93
N PHE A 26 4.06 5.60 -0.13
CA PHE A 26 4.06 5.76 1.32
C PHE A 26 5.45 5.53 1.92
N VAL A 27 5.89 6.48 2.73
CA VAL A 27 7.12 6.41 3.53
C VAL A 27 6.79 6.45 5.01
N LYS A 28 7.64 5.84 5.84
CA LYS A 28 7.47 5.82 7.30
C LYS A 28 7.51 7.25 7.85
N VAL A 29 6.56 7.58 8.74
CA VAL A 29 6.65 8.82 9.53
C VAL A 29 7.68 8.62 10.64
N GLY A 30 8.89 9.14 10.42
CA GLY A 30 9.98 9.16 11.39
C GLY A 30 10.15 10.53 12.05
N ARG A 31 11.19 10.64 12.89
CA ARG A 31 11.51 11.89 13.59
C ARG A 31 11.84 13.04 12.63
N TYR A 32 12.53 12.71 11.53
CA TYR A 32 12.87 13.70 10.51
C TYR A 32 11.60 14.24 9.85
N GLU A 33 10.70 13.35 9.45
CA GLU A 33 9.42 13.68 8.81
C GLU A 33 8.53 14.51 9.73
N ILE A 34 8.44 14.15 11.01
CA ILE A 34 7.69 14.95 12.01
C ILE A 34 8.26 16.36 12.14
N ASN A 35 9.59 16.49 12.23
CA ASN A 35 10.20 17.82 12.32
C ASN A 35 9.99 18.64 11.04
N LYS A 36 10.02 17.99 9.86
CA LYS A 36 9.68 18.63 8.59
C LYS A 36 8.24 19.14 8.59
N LEU A 37 7.27 18.26 8.87
CA LEU A 37 5.84 18.61 8.93
C LEU A 37 5.56 19.71 9.96
N ARG A 38 6.25 19.67 11.11
CA ARG A 38 6.15 20.72 12.13
C ARG A 38 6.61 22.07 11.61
N ARG A 39 7.75 22.12 10.90
CA ARG A 39 8.27 23.38 10.32
C ARG A 39 7.36 23.93 9.23
N GLU A 40 6.77 23.05 8.42
CA GLU A 40 5.79 23.46 7.41
C GLU A 40 4.53 24.06 8.06
N LEU A 41 3.99 23.44 9.11
CA LEU A 41 2.85 23.99 9.85
C LEU A 41 3.13 25.35 10.48
N ASP A 42 4.31 25.51 11.07
CA ASP A 42 4.72 26.76 11.70
C ASP A 42 4.88 27.88 10.65
N ASN A 43 5.49 27.57 9.51
CA ASN A 43 5.77 28.54 8.45
C ASN A 43 4.55 28.89 7.58
N GLU A 44 3.74 27.90 7.20
CA GLU A 44 2.66 28.07 6.22
C GLU A 44 1.31 28.36 6.89
N ALA A 45 1.05 27.74 8.04
CA ALA A 45 -0.23 27.87 8.75
C ALA A 45 -0.13 28.73 10.01
N GLY A 46 1.08 29.13 10.44
CA GLY A 46 1.29 29.84 11.70
C GLY A 46 0.93 29.02 12.94
N ILE A 47 0.91 27.69 12.82
CA ILE A 47 0.51 26.78 13.90
C ILE A 47 1.75 26.21 14.56
N THR A 48 2.08 26.73 15.74
CA THR A 48 3.16 26.19 16.57
C THR A 48 2.65 24.98 17.39
N THR A 49 3.31 23.83 17.26
CA THR A 49 3.03 22.60 18.03
C THR A 49 4.31 21.86 18.36
N SER A 50 4.31 21.05 19.42
CA SER A 50 5.44 20.16 19.72
C SER A 50 5.49 18.98 18.74
N PRO A 51 6.69 18.37 18.51
CA PRO A 51 6.82 17.13 17.75
C PRO A 51 5.96 16.00 18.30
N ASP A 52 5.88 15.85 19.62
CA ASP A 52 5.15 14.75 20.27
C ASP A 52 3.64 14.91 20.11
N ASN A 53 3.13 16.14 20.19
CA ASN A 53 1.71 16.40 19.92
C ASN A 53 1.38 16.13 18.45
N LEU A 54 2.24 16.58 17.53
CA LEU A 54 2.07 16.31 16.10
C LEU A 54 2.10 14.80 15.80
N TYR A 55 3.05 14.08 16.39
CA TYR A 55 3.16 12.63 16.26
C TYR A 55 1.92 11.92 16.81
N SER A 56 1.47 12.30 18.02
CA SER A 56 0.28 11.72 18.66
C SER A 56 -0.99 11.93 17.82
N ILE A 57 -1.16 13.12 17.23
CA ILE A 57 -2.25 13.38 16.29
C ILE A 57 -2.14 12.45 15.09
N ILE A 58 -0.96 12.36 14.46
CA ILE A 58 -0.75 11.52 13.28
C ILE A 58 -0.93 10.02 13.60
N GLU A 59 -0.60 9.56 14.80
CA GLU A 59 -0.79 8.16 15.24
C GLU A 59 -2.23 7.84 15.65
N SER A 60 -3.08 8.85 15.81
CA SER A 60 -4.49 8.69 16.17
C SER A 60 -5.39 8.33 14.99
N SER A 61 -6.71 8.38 15.20
CA SER A 61 -7.74 8.23 14.17
C SER A 61 -7.65 9.24 13.02
N PHE A 62 -6.78 10.25 13.13
CA PHE A 62 -6.41 11.12 12.00
C PHE A 62 -5.83 10.32 10.82
N SER A 63 -5.07 9.26 11.11
CA SER A 63 -4.55 8.33 10.09
C SER A 63 -5.46 7.11 9.98
N PRO A 64 -6.20 6.94 8.87
CA PRO A 64 -7.01 5.76 8.65
C PRO A 64 -6.17 4.49 8.72
N ARG A 65 -6.69 3.47 9.39
CA ARG A 65 -6.05 2.15 9.43
C ARG A 65 -6.28 1.44 8.10
N VAL A 66 -5.19 1.07 7.43
CA VAL A 66 -5.23 0.46 6.09
C VAL A 66 -4.31 -0.75 6.08
N ASN A 67 -4.84 -1.89 5.63
CA ASN A 67 -4.00 -2.99 5.16
C ASN A 67 -3.54 -2.65 3.73
N PRO A 68 -2.26 -2.28 3.53
CA PRO A 68 -1.79 -1.82 2.22
C PRO A 68 -1.85 -2.91 1.14
N ILE A 69 -1.74 -4.18 1.54
CA ILE A 69 -1.80 -5.32 0.63
C ILE A 69 -3.22 -5.46 0.10
N GLN A 70 -4.20 -5.43 1.00
CA GLN A 70 -5.61 -5.47 0.59
C GLN A 70 -6.02 -4.25 -0.23
N ALA A 71 -5.57 -3.06 0.17
CA ALA A 71 -5.86 -1.82 -0.55
C ALA A 71 -5.33 -1.90 -1.99
N TYR A 72 -4.13 -2.46 -2.18
CA TYR A 72 -3.57 -2.70 -3.50
C TYR A 72 -4.47 -3.61 -4.35
N PHE A 73 -4.79 -4.80 -3.85
CA PHE A 73 -5.62 -5.74 -4.62
C PHE A 73 -7.05 -5.23 -4.88
N LYS A 74 -7.64 -4.47 -3.96
CA LYS A 74 -8.96 -3.83 -4.15
C LYS A 74 -8.93 -2.67 -5.16
N ALA A 75 -7.78 -2.03 -5.36
CA ALA A 75 -7.61 -0.94 -6.31
C ALA A 75 -7.27 -1.42 -7.73
N LEU A 76 -6.92 -2.70 -7.90
CA LEU A 76 -6.75 -3.27 -9.22
C LEU A 76 -8.08 -3.17 -9.99
N PRO A 77 -8.05 -2.85 -11.29
CA PRO A 77 -9.24 -2.87 -12.11
C PRO A 77 -9.87 -4.26 -12.00
N ALA A 78 -11.20 -4.30 -11.84
CA ALA A 78 -11.93 -5.57 -11.93
C ALA A 78 -11.52 -6.20 -13.26
N ALA A 79 -10.94 -7.40 -13.22
CA ALA A 79 -10.46 -8.06 -14.41
C ALA A 79 -11.62 -8.15 -15.40
N ALA A 80 -11.60 -7.34 -16.45
CA ALA A 80 -12.24 -7.76 -17.67
C ALA A 80 -11.58 -9.11 -18.00
N LEU A 81 -12.38 -10.14 -18.29
CA LEU A 81 -11.86 -11.34 -18.95
C LEU A 81 -11.45 -10.96 -20.38
N ASP A 82 -10.55 -10.01 -20.52
CA ASP A 82 -9.87 -9.68 -21.76
C ASP A 82 -8.63 -10.57 -21.90
N ASP A 83 -8.18 -10.73 -23.14
CA ASP A 83 -7.03 -11.57 -23.44
C ASP A 83 -5.74 -11.07 -22.74
N SER A 84 -5.68 -9.78 -22.38
CA SER A 84 -4.51 -9.15 -21.78
C SER A 84 -4.17 -9.67 -20.38
N ASN A 85 -5.16 -9.85 -19.50
CA ASN A 85 -4.89 -10.39 -18.15
C ASN A 85 -4.49 -11.88 -18.20
N THR A 86 -5.08 -12.64 -19.13
CA THR A 86 -4.70 -14.04 -19.40
C THR A 86 -3.28 -14.13 -19.98
N HIS A 87 -2.86 -13.10 -20.73
CA HIS A 87 -1.52 -13.00 -21.31
C HIS A 87 -0.43 -12.89 -20.24
N ALA A 88 -0.60 -12.03 -19.23
CA ALA A 88 0.44 -11.79 -18.22
C ALA A 88 0.78 -13.05 -17.39
N ILE A 89 -0.24 -13.82 -16.98
CA ILE A 89 -0.02 -15.08 -16.25
C ILE A 89 0.65 -16.12 -17.15
N ARG A 90 0.31 -16.14 -18.45
CA ARG A 90 0.92 -17.04 -19.42
C ARG A 90 2.39 -16.69 -19.69
N GLU A 91 2.71 -15.42 -19.89
CA GLU A 91 4.11 -14.96 -20.05
C GLU A 91 4.95 -15.33 -18.83
N LEU A 92 4.41 -15.15 -17.62
CA LEU A 92 5.07 -15.59 -16.40
C LEU A 92 5.30 -17.11 -16.38
N ALA A 93 4.30 -17.88 -16.82
CA ALA A 93 4.39 -19.34 -16.88
C ALA A 93 5.48 -19.79 -17.87
N ASP A 94 5.60 -19.12 -19.01
CA ASP A 94 6.53 -19.47 -20.09
C ASP A 94 8.00 -19.13 -19.74
N CYS A 95 8.23 -18.32 -18.71
CA CYS A 95 9.58 -18.00 -18.21
C CYS A 95 10.27 -19.19 -17.50
N VAL A 96 9.58 -20.31 -17.27
CA VAL A 96 10.12 -21.48 -16.56
C VAL A 96 9.80 -22.79 -17.26
N VAL A 97 10.79 -23.68 -17.33
CA VAL A 97 10.63 -25.04 -17.88
C VAL A 97 10.31 -26.00 -16.74
N VAL A 98 9.22 -26.76 -16.88
CA VAL A 98 8.77 -27.73 -15.87
C VAL A 98 8.59 -29.12 -16.46
N ARG A 99 8.63 -30.15 -15.61
CA ARG A 99 8.49 -31.56 -16.03
C ARG A 99 7.11 -31.88 -16.63
N ASN A 100 6.06 -31.18 -16.20
CA ASN A 100 4.67 -31.41 -16.61
C ASN A 100 4.06 -30.11 -17.19
N PRO A 101 4.45 -29.71 -18.41
CA PRO A 101 4.06 -28.41 -18.99
C PRO A 101 2.54 -28.28 -19.20
N GLU A 102 1.85 -29.39 -19.52
CA GLU A 102 0.41 -29.40 -19.80
C GLU A 102 -0.45 -28.88 -18.64
N LYS A 103 -0.01 -29.07 -17.40
CA LYS A 103 -0.76 -28.66 -16.19
C LYS A 103 -0.20 -27.39 -15.54
N TRP A 104 0.91 -26.87 -16.05
CA TRP A 104 1.66 -25.80 -15.40
C TRP A 104 0.85 -24.52 -15.25
N LEU A 105 0.33 -24.01 -16.36
CA LEU A 105 -0.45 -22.77 -16.39
C LEU A 105 -1.66 -22.82 -15.44
N LEU A 106 -2.36 -23.97 -15.43
CA LEU A 106 -3.51 -24.19 -14.56
C LEU A 106 -3.13 -24.13 -13.07
N TYR A 107 -2.03 -24.81 -12.70
CA TYR A 107 -1.58 -24.83 -11.31
C TYR A 107 -1.01 -23.50 -10.85
N LEU A 108 -0.25 -22.81 -11.71
CA LEU A 108 0.25 -21.46 -11.43
C LEU A 108 -0.92 -20.50 -11.18
N THR A 109 -1.94 -20.52 -12.04
CA THR A 109 -3.14 -19.67 -11.87
C THR A 109 -3.84 -19.95 -10.55
N LYS A 110 -4.10 -21.24 -10.23
CA LYS A 110 -4.73 -21.62 -8.96
C LYS A 110 -3.91 -21.19 -7.75
N TRP A 111 -2.58 -21.33 -7.84
CA TRP A 111 -1.68 -20.92 -6.78
C TRP A 111 -1.70 -19.40 -6.57
N LEU A 112 -1.66 -18.60 -7.64
CA LEU A 112 -1.76 -17.14 -7.56
C LEU A 112 -3.09 -16.69 -6.94
N VAL A 113 -4.21 -17.28 -7.37
CA VAL A 113 -5.54 -17.00 -6.77
C VAL A 113 -5.54 -17.33 -5.28
N ALA A 114 -4.96 -18.47 -4.89
CA ALA A 114 -4.83 -18.85 -3.48
C ALA A 114 -3.95 -17.87 -2.71
N VAL A 115 -2.81 -17.43 -3.26
CA VAL A 115 -1.92 -16.44 -2.63
C VAL A 115 -2.66 -15.13 -2.37
N VAL A 116 -3.38 -14.62 -3.38
CA VAL A 116 -4.17 -13.39 -3.21
C VAL A 116 -5.27 -13.59 -2.18
N ALA A 117 -6.01 -14.71 -2.23
CA ALA A 117 -7.04 -15.00 -1.24
C ALA A 117 -6.50 -15.02 0.20
N ASN A 118 -5.32 -15.62 0.42
CA ASN A 118 -4.65 -15.60 1.73
C ASN A 118 -4.21 -14.19 2.13
N ALA A 119 -3.68 -13.40 1.19
CA ALA A 119 -3.30 -12.01 1.46
C ALA A 119 -4.50 -11.09 1.76
N MET A 120 -5.70 -11.49 1.34
CA MET A 120 -6.96 -10.79 1.57
C MET A 120 -7.68 -11.22 2.85
N ASP A 121 -7.24 -12.31 3.51
CA ASP A 121 -7.85 -12.78 4.75
C ASP A 121 -7.37 -11.92 5.93
N ASP A 122 -8.31 -11.55 6.81
CA ASP A 122 -8.06 -10.76 8.04
C ASP A 122 -7.91 -11.66 9.29
N ARG A 123 -7.97 -12.99 9.12
CA ARG A 123 -7.84 -13.99 10.18
C ARG A 123 -6.45 -14.12 10.78
#